data_AF-A0A521XJH3-F1
#
_entry.id   AF-A0A521XJH3-F1
#
_cell.length_a   1.000
_cell.length_b   1.000
_cell.length_c   1.000
_cell.angle_alpha   90.00
_cell.angle_beta   90.00
_cell.angle_gamma   90.00
#
_symmetry.space_group_name_H-M   'P 1'
#
loop_
_entity.id
_entity.type
_entity.pdbx_description
1 polymer ?
#
loop_
_entity_poly.entity_id
_entity_poly.type
_entity_poly.pdbx_seq_one_letter_code
_entity_poly.pdbx_strand_id
1 'polypeptide(L)' 'MSLRSRFSAYLAGAALSPYLLQHADNPVDWSEWGPEAFEEAKRRDVPILLSVDSPPPLVPHGRRVDGR' A
#
# COMPACT_ATOMS: atom_id res chain seq x y z
N MET A 1 -9.61 16.52 -25.94
CA MET A 1 -8.67 17.17 -25.01
C MET A 1 -9.33 17.28 -23.64
N SER A 2 -9.11 16.30 -22.76
CA SER A 2 -9.41 16.44 -21.33
C SER A 2 -8.16 16.03 -20.57
N LEU A 3 -7.56 17.04 -19.96
CA LEU A 3 -6.34 17.01 -19.17
C LEU A 3 -6.66 16.39 -17.80
N ARG A 4 -6.91 15.07 -17.71
CA ARG A 4 -7.03 14.38 -16.40
C ARG A 4 -5.64 13.97 -15.90
N SER A 5 -4.85 15.02 -15.66
CA SER A 5 -3.67 14.96 -14.82
C SER A 5 -4.12 14.81 -13.37
N ARG A 6 -3.69 13.72 -12.74
CA ARG A 6 -3.25 13.59 -11.33
C ARG A 6 -2.84 12.13 -11.14
N PHE A 7 -1.55 11.88 -11.41
CA PHE A 7 -0.73 10.76 -10.96
C PHE A 7 -1.50 9.46 -10.65
N SER A 8 -1.87 8.66 -11.66
CA SER A 8 -1.11 7.45 -12.04
C SER A 8 0.00 7.11 -11.04
N ALA A 9 -0.32 6.22 -10.10
CA ALA A 9 0.59 5.33 -9.38
C ALA A 9 2.08 5.64 -9.57
N TYR A 10 2.61 6.64 -8.85
CA TYR A 10 4.00 7.05 -9.06
C TYR A 10 5.02 5.99 -8.62
N LEU A 11 4.57 4.85 -8.11
CA LEU A 11 5.42 3.69 -7.88
C LEU A 11 4.82 2.35 -8.32
N ALA A 12 3.65 2.21 -8.99
CA ALA A 12 3.20 0.83 -9.33
C ALA A 12 4.10 0.08 -10.34
N GLY A 13 5.02 0.76 -11.01
CA GLY A 13 6.09 0.12 -11.80
C GLY A 13 7.39 -0.20 -11.02
N ALA A 14 7.53 0.30 -9.78
CA ALA A 14 8.74 0.19 -8.95
C ALA A 14 8.47 -0.01 -7.42
N ALA A 15 7.22 -0.14 -7.00
CA ALA A 15 6.80 -0.38 -5.63
C ALA A 15 6.92 -1.87 -5.38
N LEU A 16 7.85 -2.23 -4.50
CA LEU A 16 8.05 -3.60 -4.03
C LEU A 16 6.91 -4.13 -3.15
N SER A 17 5.83 -3.36 -2.95
CA SER A 17 4.72 -3.74 -2.07
C SER A 17 3.60 -4.45 -2.86
N PRO A 18 3.40 -5.77 -2.67
CA PRO A 18 2.28 -6.50 -3.27
C PRO A 18 0.92 -5.93 -2.88
N TYR A 19 0.84 -5.26 -1.72
CA TYR A 19 -0.38 -4.64 -1.20
C TYR A 19 -0.90 -3.51 -2.11
N LEU A 20 0.00 -2.62 -2.55
CA LEU A 20 -0.40 -1.52 -3.45
C LEU A 20 -0.80 -2.02 -4.84
N LEU A 21 -0.15 -3.08 -5.32
CA LEU A 21 -0.52 -3.73 -6.58
C LEU A 21 -1.91 -4.37 -6.52
N GLN A 22 -2.28 -4.97 -5.39
CA GLN A 22 -3.62 -5.54 -5.19
C GLN A 22 -4.74 -4.50 -5.15
N HIS A 23 -4.40 -3.23 -4.89
CA HIS A 23 -5.36 -2.13 -4.81
C HIS A 23 -5.31 -1.15 -6.00
N ALA A 24 -4.61 -1.51 -7.08
CA ALA A 24 -4.44 -0.64 -8.24
C ALA A 24 -5.75 -0.23 -8.92
N ASP A 25 -6.77 -1.11 -8.91
CA ASP A 25 -8.09 -0.85 -9.50
C ASP A 25 -9.09 -0.22 -8.51
N ASN A 26 -8.66 0.09 -7.28
CA ASN A 26 -9.53 0.69 -6.28
C ASN A 26 -9.80 2.17 -6.64
N PRO A 27 -11.06 2.65 -6.63
CA PRO A 27 -11.37 4.07 -6.87
C PRO A 27 -10.83 5.04 -5.81
N VAL A 28 -10.26 4.53 -4.71
CA VAL A 28 -9.61 5.33 -3.67
C VAL A 28 -8.25 5.84 -4.15
N ASP A 29 -7.99 7.13 -3.93
CA ASP A 29 -6.73 7.82 -4.24
C ASP A 29 -5.64 7.42 -3.23
N TRP A 30 -5.05 6.23 -3.41
CA TRP A 30 -4.02 5.69 -2.53
C TRP A 30 -2.69 6.43 -2.68
N SER A 31 -2.08 6.77 -1.54
CA SER A 31 -0.72 7.30 -1.45
C SER A 31 0.13 6.41 -0.54
N GLU A 32 1.43 6.34 -0.81
CA GLU A 32 2.36 5.69 0.11
C GLU A 32 2.41 6.44 1.45
N TRP A 33 2.75 5.70 2.51
CA TRP A 33 3.00 6.31 3.80
C TRP A 33 4.26 7.17 3.74
N GLY A 34 4.12 8.47 3.91
CA GLY A 34 5.23 9.41 3.87
C GLY A 34 4.81 10.85 4.15
N PRO A 35 5.78 11.77 4.33
CA PRO A 35 5.51 13.18 4.63
C PRO A 35 4.52 13.84 3.66
N GLU A 36 4.58 13.48 2.37
CA GLU A 36 3.74 14.03 1.31
C GLU A 36 2.25 13.76 1.56
N ALA A 37 1.90 12.57 2.07
CA ALA A 37 0.52 12.22 2.39
C ALA A 37 -0.04 13.08 3.54
N PHE A 38 0.81 13.40 4.53
CA PHE A 38 0.42 14.26 5.65
C PHE A 38 0.25 15.72 5.22
N GLU A 39 1.17 16.24 4.41
CA GLU A 39 1.07 17.61 3.92
C GLU A 39 -0.17 17.80 3.03
N GLU A 40 -0.51 16.80 2.22
CA GLU A 40 -1.73 16.83 1.41
C GLU A 40 -3.00 16.76 2.26
N ALA A 41 -3.03 15.92 3.30
CA ALA A 41 -4.16 15.81 4.22
C ALA A 41 -4.40 17.13 4.97
N LYS A 42 -3.33 17.78 5.46
CA LYS A 42 -3.39 19.11 6.07
C LYS A 42 -3.89 20.17 5.08
N ARG A 43 -3.35 20.17 3.85
CA ARG A 43 -3.73 21.13 2.81
C ARG A 43 -5.21 21.02 2.43
N ARG A 44 -5.76 19.80 2.44
CA ARG A 44 -7.16 19.51 2.12
C ARG A 44 -8.08 19.61 3.35
N ASP A 45 -7.53 19.77 4.55
CA ASP A 45 -8.26 19.74 5.84
C ASP A 45 -9.14 18.48 5.99
N VAL A 46 -8.55 17.32 5.72
CA VAL A 46 -9.22 16.02 5.82
C VAL A 46 -8.40 15.03 6.65
N PRO A 47 -9.04 14.07 7.33
CA PRO A 47 -8.33 13.03 8.07
C PRO A 47 -7.61 12.05 7.13
N ILE A 48 -6.60 11.36 7.67
CA ILE A 48 -5.90 10.27 6.99
C ILE A 48 -6.59 8.95 7.32
N LEU A 49 -6.97 8.20 6.28
CA LEU A 49 -7.34 6.79 6.41
C LEU A 49 -6.10 5.93 6.16
N LEU A 50 -5.54 5.35 7.21
CA LEU A 50 -4.38 4.47 7.13
C LEU A 50 -4.81 3.01 7.02
N SER A 51 -4.30 2.30 6.02
CA SER A 51 -4.43 0.85 5.88
C SER A 51 -3.06 0.19 5.97
N VAL A 52 -2.95 -0.85 6.79
CA VAL A 52 -1.71 -1.62 7.00
C VAL A 52 -2.04 -3.09 6.80
N ASP A 53 -1.21 -3.79 6.03
CA ASP A 53 -1.29 -5.24 5.90
C ASP A 53 -0.13 -5.90 6.66
N SER A 54 -0.42 -7.04 7.28
CA SER A 54 0.59 -7.82 8.00
C SER A 54 1.14 -8.89 7.08
N PRO A 55 2.46 -9.18 7.11
CA PRO A 55 2.97 -10.34 6.38
C PRO A 55 2.28 -11.61 6.88
N PRO A 56 2.11 -12.64 6.03
CA PRO A 56 1.56 -13.91 6.47
C PRO A 56 2.37 -14.46 7.64
N PRO A 57 1.74 -15.21 8.57
CA PRO A 57 2.44 -15.80 9.69
C PRO A 57 3.62 -16.61 9.17
N LEU A 58 4.79 -16.43 9.80
CA LEU A 58 5.98 -17.22 9.49
C LEU A 58 5.66 -18.69 9.78
N VAL A 59 5.44 -19.48 8.73
CA VAL A 59 5.32 -20.93 8.86
C VAL A 59 6.74 -21.48 9.04
N PRO A 60 7.08 -22.07 10.19
CA PRO A 60 8.41 -22.66 10.36
C PRO A 60 8.57 -23.79 9.35
N HIS A 61 9.50 -23.64 8.41
CA HIS A 61 9.89 -24.74 7.54
C HIS A 61 10.65 -25.78 8.37
N GLY A 62 9.96 -26.87 8.71
CA GLY A 62 10.58 -28.05 9.30
C GLY A 62 10.70 -28.00 10.82
N ARG A 63 9.59 -28.17 11.53
CA ARG A 63 9.64 -28.99 12.74
C ARG A 63 9.33 -30.42 12.31
N ARG A 64 10.37 -31.18 11.93
CA ARG A 64 10.23 -32.63 11.87
C ARG A 64 9.82 -33.07 13.27
N VAL A 65 8.61 -33.59 13.38
CA VAL A 65 8.20 -34.30 14.58
C VAL A 65 8.93 -35.62 14.46
N ASP A 66 10.08 -35.75 15.14
CA ASP A 66 10.71 -37.06 15.30
C ASP A 66 9.75 -37.88 16.15
N GLY A 67 8.93 -38.67 15.45
CA GLY A 67 8.01 -39.62 16.05
C GLY A 67 8.76 -40.87 16.44
N ARG A 68 9.44 -40.84 17.58
CA ARG A 68 9.78 -41.95 18.48
C ARG A 68 10.95 -41.60 19.39
#